data_AF-A0A356IX98-F1
#
_entry.id   AF-A0A356IX98-F1
#
_cell.length_a   1.000
_cell.length_b   1.000
_cell.length_c   1.000
_cell.angle_alpha   90.00
_cell.angle_beta   90.00
_cell.angle_gamma   90.00
#
_symmetry.space_group_name_H-M   'P 1'
#
loop_
_entity.id
_entity.type
_entity.pdbx_description
1 polymer ?
#
loop_
_entity_poly.entity_id
_entity_poly.type
_entity_poly.pdbx_seq_one_letter_code
_entity_poly.pdbx_strand_id
1 'polypeptide(L)'
;MMLLGIVLHAAGSYNNFPAGELWPYKSVDVHVLYSVIINVIHSFRMQVFFLVAGLFAAMLISKRGNTGFLKNRTQRVLLPLLVFAGPIIIYCNHLYSHGAELMALRGIDVEFDHSIRLYHLWFLY
;
A
#
# COMPACT_ATOMS: atom_id res chain seq x y z
N MET A 1 3.93 -11.49 -10.93
CA MET A 1 3.35 -10.73 -9.80
C MET A 1 3.54 -9.22 -9.92
N MET A 2 4.77 -8.73 -10.14
CA MET A 2 4.99 -7.27 -10.31
C MET A 2 4.22 -6.67 -11.49
N LEU A 3 4.11 -7.39 -12.61
CA LEU A 3 3.38 -6.93 -13.80
C LEU A 3 1.85 -6.83 -13.56
N LEU A 4 1.28 -7.65 -12.68
CA LEU A 4 -0.13 -7.54 -12.29
C LEU A 4 -0.42 -6.24 -11.54
N GLY A 5 0.60 -5.57 -11.00
CA GLY A 5 0.47 -4.22 -10.45
C GLY A 5 0.04 -3.22 -11.52
N ILE A 6 0.55 -3.34 -12.75
CA ILE A 6 0.18 -2.46 -13.88
C ILE A 6 -1.30 -2.61 -14.20
N VAL A 7 -1.80 -3.85 -14.20
CA VAL A 7 -3.23 -4.13 -14.44
C VAL A 7 -4.10 -3.49 -13.36
N LEU A 8 -3.69 -3.55 -12.09
CA LEU A 8 -4.40 -2.88 -10.99
C LEU A 8 -4.42 -1.36 -11.15
N HIS A 9 -3.28 -0.75 -11.51
CA HIS A 9 -3.21 0.69 -11.73
C HIS A 9 -4.05 1.14 -12.92
N ALA A 10 -4.08 0.36 -14.00
CA ALA A 10 -4.91 0.66 -15.16
C ALA A 10 -6.41 0.49 -14.86
N ALA A 11 -6.80 -0.57 -14.13
CA ALA A 11 -8.18 -0.84 -13.76
C ALA A 11 -8.71 0.11 -12.66
N GLY A 12 -7.81 0.75 -11.90
CA GLY A 12 -8.14 1.58 -10.75
C GLY A 12 -9.12 2.72 -11.05
N SER A 13 -9.15 3.29 -12.25
CA SER A 13 -10.09 4.36 -12.59
C SER A 13 -11.44 3.89 -13.14
N TYR A 14 -11.57 2.60 -13.51
CA TYR A 14 -12.77 2.05 -14.17
C TYR A 14 -13.60 1.14 -13.26
N ASN A 15 -13.29 1.11 -11.97
CA ASN A 15 -13.92 0.24 -10.99
C ASN A 15 -15.19 0.88 -10.38
N ASN A 16 -16.03 0.06 -9.73
CA ASN A 16 -17.32 0.49 -9.16
C ASN A 16 -17.24 1.04 -7.72
N PHE A 17 -16.10 0.98 -7.03
CA PHE A 17 -15.93 1.54 -5.68
C PHE A 17 -16.11 3.07 -5.68
N PRO A 18 -16.51 3.68 -4.55
CA PRO A 18 -16.51 5.13 -4.37
C PRO A 18 -15.15 5.76 -4.70
N ALA A 19 -15.16 6.96 -5.27
CA ALA A 19 -13.93 7.72 -5.50
C ALA A 19 -13.28 8.03 -4.14
N GLY A 20 -11.95 7.86 -4.05
CA GLY A 20 -11.19 8.05 -2.82
C GLY A 20 -11.00 6.80 -1.97
N GLU A 21 -11.79 5.74 -2.16
CA GLU A 21 -11.68 4.51 -1.36
C GLU A 21 -10.49 3.63 -1.79
N LEU A 22 -10.35 3.41 -3.09
CA LEU A 22 -9.26 2.63 -3.69
C LEU A 22 -8.34 3.50 -4.55
N TRP A 23 -8.93 4.45 -5.27
CA TRP A 23 -8.26 5.29 -6.23
C TRP A 23 -8.88 6.70 -6.21
N PRO A 24 -8.07 7.76 -6.24
CA PRO A 24 -8.58 9.13 -6.14
C PRO A 24 -9.35 9.58 -7.41
N TYR A 25 -9.11 8.93 -8.55
CA TYR A 25 -9.69 9.32 -9.84
C TYR A 25 -10.67 8.27 -10.36
N LYS A 26 -11.85 8.69 -10.82
CA LYS A 26 -12.88 7.79 -11.34
C LYS A 26 -13.35 8.23 -12.73
N SER A 27 -13.41 7.29 -13.66
CA SER A 27 -14.01 7.48 -14.98
C SER A 27 -15.54 7.50 -14.88
N VAL A 28 -16.21 8.13 -15.85
CA VAL A 28 -17.66 8.01 -16.02
C VAL A 28 -18.04 6.59 -16.47
N ASP A 29 -17.17 5.97 -17.26
CA ASP A 29 -17.37 4.63 -17.82
C ASP A 29 -16.81 3.55 -16.88
N VAL A 30 -17.57 3.19 -15.86
CA VAL A 30 -17.19 2.13 -14.89
C VAL A 30 -17.80 0.78 -15.25
N HIS A 31 -17.09 -0.31 -14.92
CA HIS A 31 -17.59 -1.65 -15.14
C HIS A 31 -17.22 -2.61 -14.00
N VAL A 32 -18.19 -3.44 -13.59
CA VAL A 32 -18.05 -4.39 -12.46
C VAL A 32 -16.88 -5.37 -12.66
N LEU A 33 -16.57 -5.71 -13.91
CA LEU A 33 -15.45 -6.57 -14.27
C LEU A 33 -14.12 -6.05 -13.70
N TYR A 34 -13.88 -4.74 -13.73
CA TYR A 34 -12.64 -4.16 -13.22
C TYR A 34 -12.54 -4.29 -11.70
N SER A 35 -13.64 -4.13 -10.96
CA SER A 35 -13.67 -4.40 -9.51
C SER A 35 -13.37 -5.87 -9.19
N VAL A 36 -13.92 -6.80 -9.96
CA VAL A 36 -13.65 -8.24 -9.79
C VAL A 36 -12.19 -8.56 -10.05
N ILE A 37 -11.61 -8.05 -11.15
CA ILE A 37 -10.20 -8.24 -11.49
C ILE A 37 -9.30 -7.70 -10.37
N ILE A 38 -9.60 -6.50 -9.86
CA ILE A 38 -8.85 -5.88 -8.76
C ILE A 38 -8.87 -6.79 -7.52
N ASN A 39 -10.04 -7.24 -7.10
CA ASN A 39 -10.19 -8.09 -5.92
C ASN A 39 -9.46 -9.42 -6.08
N VAL A 40 -9.63 -10.12 -7.21
CA VAL A 40 -8.97 -11.40 -7.46
C VAL A 40 -7.45 -11.27 -7.43
N ILE A 41 -6.89 -10.26 -8.11
CA ILE A 41 -5.45 -10.03 -8.12
C ILE A 41 -4.97 -9.67 -6.71
N HIS A 42 -5.68 -8.78 -6.01
CA HIS A 42 -5.30 -8.34 -4.67
C HIS A 42 -5.28 -9.49 -3.66
N SER A 43 -6.36 -10.29 -3.63
CA SER A 43 -6.55 -11.45 -2.76
C SER A 43 -5.69 -12.67 -3.09
N PHE A 44 -4.93 -12.64 -4.18
CA PHE A 44 -3.96 -13.70 -4.48
C PHE A 44 -2.52 -13.21 -4.29
N ARG A 45 -2.23 -12.00 -4.78
CA ARG A 45 -0.88 -11.45 -4.84
C ARG A 45 -0.25 -11.34 -3.45
N MET A 46 -1.00 -10.87 -2.45
CA MET A 46 -0.47 -10.67 -1.10
C MET A 46 -0.09 -12.00 -0.43
N GLN A 47 -0.94 -13.02 -0.56
CA GLN A 47 -0.79 -14.36 0.01
C GLN A 47 0.42 -15.07 -0.61
N VAL A 48 0.58 -14.99 -1.93
CA VAL A 48 1.74 -15.53 -2.63
C VAL A 48 3.03 -14.85 -2.18
N PHE A 49 3.03 -13.52 -1.99
CA PHE A 49 4.20 -12.82 -1.47
C PHE A 49 4.57 -13.29 -0.06
N PHE A 50 3.60 -13.51 0.84
CA PHE A 50 3.88 -14.05 2.17
C PHE A 50 4.45 -15.47 2.12
N LEU A 51 3.91 -16.34 1.26
CA LEU A 51 4.42 -17.69 1.07
C LEU A 51 5.88 -17.67 0.59
N VAL A 52 6.18 -16.89 -0.44
CA VAL A 52 7.54 -16.75 -0.98
C VAL A 52 8.49 -16.13 0.06
N ALA A 53 8.03 -15.11 0.79
CA ALA A 53 8.81 -14.50 1.87
C ALA A 53 9.12 -15.51 2.99
N GLY A 54 8.19 -16.40 3.33
CA GLY A 54 8.38 -17.49 4.29
C GLY A 54 9.42 -18.50 3.82
N LEU A 55 9.39 -18.91 2.54
CA LEU A 55 10.40 -19.80 1.96
C LEU A 55 11.81 -19.20 2.04
N PHE A 56 11.96 -17.92 1.69
CA PHE A 56 13.25 -17.24 1.81
C PHE A 56 13.68 -17.03 3.27
N ALA A 57 12.73 -16.81 4.19
CA ALA A 57 13.03 -16.74 5.61
C ALA A 57 13.59 -18.07 6.14
N ALA A 58 12.94 -19.20 5.82
CA ALA A 58 13.40 -20.53 6.19
C ALA A 58 14.78 -20.84 5.59
N MET A 59 14.99 -20.52 4.31
CA MET A 59 16.29 -20.65 3.65
C MET A 59 17.38 -19.82 4.37
N LEU A 60 17.08 -18.57 4.71
CA LEU A 60 18.03 -17.69 5.38
C LEU A 60 18.37 -18.16 6.80
N ILE A 61 17.39 -18.65 7.55
CA ILE A 61 17.57 -19.26 8.87
C ILE A 61 18.47 -20.49 8.76
N SER A 62 18.24 -21.37 7.78
CA SER A 62 19.09 -22.56 7.59
C SER A 62 20.56 -22.21 7.32
N LYS A 63 20.82 -21.08 6.64
CA LYS A 63 22.17 -20.66 6.25
C LYS A 63 22.90 -19.82 7.31
N ARG A 64 22.18 -19.05 8.13
CA ARG A 64 22.77 -18.04 9.05
C ARG A 64 22.35 -18.17 10.51
N GLY A 65 21.50 -19.17 10.82
CA GLY A 65 20.90 -19.34 12.14
C GLY A 65 19.91 -18.24 12.52
N ASN A 66 19.22 -18.43 13.64
CA ASN A 66 18.20 -17.49 14.13
C ASN A 66 18.77 -16.10 14.45
N THR A 67 19.98 -16.04 15.02
CA THR A 67 20.60 -14.76 15.42
C THR A 67 20.99 -13.91 14.20
N GLY A 68 21.56 -14.54 13.17
CA GLY A 68 21.88 -13.88 11.89
C GLY A 68 20.62 -13.42 11.15
N PHE A 69 19.54 -14.20 11.21
CA PHE A 69 18.23 -13.81 10.67
C PHE A 69 17.66 -12.59 11.39
N LEU A 70 17.63 -12.60 12.73
CA LEU A 70 17.04 -11.53 13.52
C LEU A 70 17.82 -10.21 13.35
N LYS A 71 19.16 -10.25 13.42
CA LYS A 71 20.00 -9.08 13.16
C LYS A 71 19.74 -8.48 11.78
N ASN A 72 19.61 -9.34 10.75
CA ASN A 72 19.34 -8.88 9.40
C ASN A 72 17.97 -8.20 9.28
N ARG A 73 16.92 -8.78 9.90
CA ARG A 73 15.57 -8.21 9.90
C ARG A 73 15.51 -6.91 10.68
N THR A 74 16.16 -6.83 11.84
CA THR A 74 16.21 -5.59 12.63
C THR A 74 16.88 -4.45 11.86
N GLN A 75 18.02 -4.72 11.21
CA GLN A 75 18.75 -3.68 10.47
C GLN A 75 18.06 -3.24 9.17
N ARG A 76 17.32 -4.14 8.50
CA ARG A 76 16.71 -3.85 7.19
C ARG A 76 15.23 -3.51 7.24
N VAL A 77 14.53 -3.84 8.32
CA VAL A 77 13.08 -3.64 8.44
C VAL A 77 12.77 -2.77 9.66
N LEU A 78 13.17 -3.19 10.86
CA LEU A 78 12.77 -2.49 12.10
C LEU A 78 13.39 -1.09 12.20
N LEU A 79 14.71 -0.98 11.99
CA LEU A 79 15.40 0.30 12.13
C LEU A 79 14.95 1.33 11.09
N PRO A 80 14.84 1.01 9.78
CA PRO A 80 14.25 1.93 8.81
C PRO A 80 12.80 2.31 9.15
N LEU A 81 11.99 1.37 9.64
CA LEU A 81 10.61 1.67 10.03
C LEU A 81 10.57 2.66 11.20
N LEU A 82 11.34 2.45 12.27
CA LEU A 82 11.36 3.35 13.43
C LEU A 82 11.90 4.74 13.10
N VAL A 83 12.92 4.82 12.24
CA VAL A 83 13.57 6.09 11.89
C VAL A 83 12.75 6.88 10.87
N PHE A 84 12.21 6.22 9.85
CA PHE A 84 11.61 6.90 8.71
C PHE A 84 10.07 6.93 8.72
N ALA A 85 9.39 6.03 9.44
CA ALA A 85 7.92 6.01 9.39
C ALA A 85 7.30 7.32 9.88
N GLY A 86 7.73 7.84 11.04
CA GLY A 86 7.21 9.08 11.59
C GLY A 86 7.40 10.28 10.64
N PRO A 87 8.63 10.62 10.25
CA PRO A 87 8.90 11.72 9.33
C PRO A 87 8.18 11.58 7.99
N ILE A 88 8.14 10.38 7.40
CA ILE A 88 7.45 10.14 6.13
C ILE A 88 5.95 10.37 6.28
N ILE A 89 5.31 9.83 7.32
CA ILE A 89 3.86 9.99 7.50
C ILE A 89 3.49 11.46 7.73
N ILE A 90 4.25 12.16 8.58
CA ILE A 90 4.04 13.59 8.83
C ILE A 90 4.17 14.38 7.53
N TYR A 91 5.23 14.11 6.75
CA TYR A 91 5.47 14.80 5.49
C TYR A 91 4.41 14.47 4.43
N CYS A 92 4.00 13.21 4.30
CA CYS A 92 2.91 12.81 3.42
C CYS A 92 1.60 13.49 3.81
N ASN A 93 1.22 13.48 5.10
CA ASN A 93 0.01 14.16 5.57
C ASN A 93 0.04 15.67 5.26
N HIS A 94 1.20 16.32 5.45
CA HIS A 94 1.37 17.73 5.07
C HIS A 94 1.23 17.95 3.55
N LEU A 95 1.81 17.07 2.72
CA LEU A 95 1.66 17.17 1.26
C LEU A 95 0.19 16.98 0.82
N TYR A 96 -0.50 16.01 1.41
CA TYR A 96 -1.90 15.77 1.09
C TYR A 96 -2.81 16.91 1.57
N SER A 97 -2.61 17.44 2.77
CA SER A 97 -3.38 18.59 3.27
C SER A 97 -3.18 19.82 2.38
N HIS A 98 -1.93 20.08 1.98
CA HIS A 98 -1.64 21.16 1.04
C HIS A 98 -2.28 20.94 -0.33
N GLY A 99 -2.27 19.70 -0.84
CA GLY A 99 -2.98 19.35 -2.07
C GLY A 99 -4.48 19.56 -1.98
N ALA A 100 -5.09 19.22 -0.83
CA ALA A 100 -6.52 19.43 -0.57
C ALA A 100 -6.88 20.93 -0.54
N GLU A 101 -6.06 21.78 0.10
CA GLU A 101 -6.23 23.24 0.06
C GLU A 101 -6.22 23.79 -1.37
N LEU A 102 -5.27 23.33 -2.20
CA LEU A 102 -5.19 23.73 -3.61
C LEU A 102 -6.40 23.27 -4.43
N MET A 103 -7.01 22.14 -4.09
CA MET A 103 -8.23 21.65 -4.72
C MET A 103 -9.47 22.43 -4.25
N ALA A 104 -9.54 22.80 -2.98
CA ALA A 104 -10.61 23.62 -2.42
C ALA A 104 -10.65 25.01 -3.08
N LEU A 105 -9.49 25.62 -3.37
CA LEU A 105 -9.40 26.86 -4.15
C LEU A 105 -9.96 26.72 -5.58
N ARG A 106 -10.07 25.50 -6.10
CA ARG A 106 -10.67 25.18 -7.40
C ARG A 106 -12.14 24.72 -7.28
N GLY A 107 -12.73 24.84 -6.08
CA GLY A 107 -14.11 24.47 -5.80
C GLY A 107 -14.35 22.96 -5.60
N ILE A 108 -13.29 22.18 -5.33
CA ILE A 108 -13.38 20.75 -5.05
C ILE A 108 -13.03 20.52 -3.59
N ASP A 109 -14.04 20.25 -2.76
CA ASP A 109 -13.83 19.90 -1.35
C ASP A 109 -13.42 18.43 -1.25
N VAL A 110 -12.22 18.20 -0.72
CA VAL A 110 -11.68 16.86 -0.44
C VAL A 110 -11.54 16.72 1.06
N GLU A 111 -12.34 15.84 1.65
CA GLU A 111 -12.26 15.53 3.07
C GLU A 111 -10.99 14.71 3.34
N PHE A 112 -10.04 15.27 4.09
CA PHE A 112 -8.77 14.61 4.37
C PHE A 112 -8.73 14.09 5.82
N ASP A 113 -8.60 12.78 5.96
CA ASP A 113 -8.39 12.15 7.27
C ASP A 113 -6.92 12.39 7.72
N HIS A 114 -6.74 13.22 8.74
CA HIS A 114 -5.44 13.51 9.34
C HIS A 114 -4.86 12.35 10.17
N SER A 115 -5.51 11.19 10.20
CA SER A 115 -5.03 10.04 10.95
C SER A 115 -3.67 9.53 10.45
N ILE A 116 -2.82 9.17 11.40
CA ILE A 116 -1.52 8.55 11.14
C ILE A 116 -1.77 7.05 10.99
N ARG A 117 -1.98 6.59 9.76
CA ARG A 117 -2.14 5.16 9.46
C ARG A 117 -0.93 4.63 8.73
N LEU A 118 -0.49 3.44 9.12
CA LEU A 118 0.57 2.72 8.43
C LEU A 118 0.07 1.99 7.17
N TYR A 119 -1.19 2.21 6.75
CA TYR A 119 -1.94 1.72 5.57
C TYR A 119 -1.55 0.34 5.01
N HIS A 120 -0.32 0.21 4.50
CA HIS A 120 0.22 -1.00 3.90
C HIS A 120 0.77 -2.03 4.92
N LEU A 121 0.81 -1.69 6.22
CA LEU A 121 1.06 -2.64 7.31
C LEU A 121 -0.22 -3.31 7.83
N TRP A 122 -1.28 -3.37 7.01
CA TRP A 122 -2.58 -3.94 7.36
C TRP A 122 -2.51 -5.36 7.97
N PHE A 123 -1.48 -6.14 7.64
CA PHE A 123 -1.27 -7.49 8.14
C PHE A 123 -0.76 -7.56 9.60
N LEU A 124 -0.49 -6.42 10.24
CA LEU A 124 -0.12 -6.33 11.66
C LEU A 124 -1.35 -6.17 12.58
N TYR A 125 -2.53 -5.95 12.02
CA TYR A 125 -3.78 -5.70 12.75
C TYR A 125 -4.75 -6.87 12.62
#